data_AF-A0A842XQB1-F1
#
_entry.id   AF-A0A842XQB1-F1
#
_cell.length_a   1.000
_cell.length_b   1.000
_cell.length_c   1.000
_cell.angle_alpha   90.00
_cell.angle_beta   90.00
_cell.angle_gamma   90.00
#
_symmetry.space_group_name_H-M   'P 1'
#
loop_
_entity.id
_entity.type
_entity.pdbx_description
1 polymer ?
#
loop_
_entity_poly.entity_id
_entity_poly.type
_entity_poly.pdbx_seq_one_letter_code
_entity_poly.pdbx_strand_id
1 'polypeptide(L)'
;MRRRISGIAVSMLMLIAAISMASIAGLAKPDFMNKMMAGPSDDVAEWTIMVYLDGDNNLQPDALNDLAEMEVVGSVGDVNVIVMMDTFDAIEGTHWYFIEAGSDHVNVEEGINACECEAIAGGCPGELNMGDPATLTHFLETAVAYAPADHYMLDLWDHGGGWWGVCYDDSSVSEIGYKDRLIMDEVANAVEASGVHLDIIGYDACFMGMVEIAYENRNIADYMVASITTVPGLGWDYTGLLNSIQALDEKTAEAVSNSTVDAYITSYEICAGSGIAGYPYVSASVFDLSKVNDLAVYGIDPLAEALLDFADDYYLRGAIESSESRTPQLQFAGEQFPFVDIGWFVTLMADKIPGLEALCDNTFALLDEAVVHVSSVTSDYGGVLDTYGMSIYFTCSWDKLYENYLTSNLDLVDDTLWDEFLFAFSMVYVE
;
A
#
# COMPACT_ATOMS: atom_id res chain seq x y z
N MET A 1 60.17 35.23 25.21
CA MET A 1 61.08 35.23 26.38
C MET A 1 60.20 35.23 27.63
N ARG A 2 60.15 34.10 28.37
CA ARG A 2 59.97 33.94 29.84
C ARG A 2 58.79 34.70 30.53
N ARG A 3 57.89 34.13 31.35
CA ARG A 3 57.82 32.92 32.20
C ARG A 3 56.35 32.83 32.72
N ARG A 4 55.66 31.69 32.58
CA ARG A 4 55.20 30.74 33.64
C ARG A 4 55.03 31.30 35.06
N ILE A 5 53.89 30.99 35.71
CA ILE A 5 53.78 30.07 36.87
C ILE A 5 52.29 29.84 37.28
N SER A 6 51.91 28.55 37.40
CA SER A 6 50.87 27.84 38.21
C SER A 6 49.46 28.43 38.38
N GLY A 7 48.35 27.68 38.40
CA GLY A 7 48.10 26.27 38.74
C GLY A 7 46.88 26.21 39.68
N ILE A 8 46.05 25.16 39.58
CA ILE A 8 44.85 24.84 40.38
C ILE A 8 43.53 25.43 39.82
N ALA A 9 42.83 24.66 38.97
CA ALA A 9 41.37 24.75 38.77
C ALA A 9 40.84 23.57 37.92
N VAL A 10 41.01 22.33 38.40
CA VAL A 10 40.26 21.16 37.86
C VAL A 10 39.98 20.23 39.02
N SER A 11 38.96 20.52 39.84
CA SER A 11 38.41 19.60 40.88
C SER A 11 37.16 20.19 41.58
N MET A 12 36.18 20.77 40.85
CA MET A 12 34.96 21.25 41.53
C MET A 12 33.70 21.39 40.65
N LEU A 13 33.54 20.52 39.65
CA LEU A 13 32.34 20.51 38.78
C LEU A 13 31.75 19.11 38.53
N MET A 14 31.99 18.17 39.44
CA MET A 14 31.38 16.83 39.45
C MET A 14 30.69 16.51 40.79
N LEU A 15 30.11 17.50 41.47
CA LEU A 15 29.47 17.25 42.77
C LEU A 15 28.17 18.05 43.02
N ILE A 16 27.40 18.33 41.97
CA ILE A 16 26.03 18.91 42.09
C ILE A 16 24.95 18.08 41.35
N ALA A 17 25.31 17.01 40.63
CA ALA A 17 24.33 16.16 39.94
C ALA A 17 23.91 14.89 40.71
N ALA A 18 24.22 14.78 42.01
CA ALA A 18 24.04 13.53 42.77
C ALA A 18 22.98 13.61 43.90
N ILE A 19 22.19 14.68 43.99
CA ILE A 19 21.13 14.78 45.00
C ILE A 19 19.85 15.35 44.36
N SER A 20 19.16 14.51 43.58
CA SER A 20 17.70 14.59 43.43
C SER A 20 17.03 13.27 42.99
N MET A 21 17.80 12.21 42.67
CA MET A 21 17.24 10.88 42.39
C MET A 21 17.16 9.98 43.64
N ALA A 22 16.53 10.46 44.71
CA ALA A 22 16.28 9.66 45.90
C ALA A 22 14.92 9.97 46.52
N SER A 23 13.84 9.85 45.73
CA SER A 23 12.47 9.83 46.28
C SER A 23 11.40 9.26 45.35
N ILE A 24 11.74 8.38 44.39
CA ILE A 24 10.77 7.51 43.70
C ILE A 24 11.42 6.13 43.48
N ALA A 25 11.90 5.51 44.56
CA ALA A 25 12.34 4.12 44.56
C ALA A 25 11.52 3.39 45.62
N GLY A 26 10.28 3.10 45.26
CA GLY A 26 9.33 2.45 46.16
C GLY A 26 7.94 2.42 45.55
N LEU A 27 7.77 1.61 44.49
CA LEU A 27 6.53 0.93 44.05
C LEU A 27 6.58 0.47 42.57
N ALA A 28 7.74 0.14 42.02
CA ALA A 28 7.82 -0.66 40.79
C ALA A 28 8.42 -2.03 41.13
N LYS A 29 7.73 -3.11 40.74
CA LYS A 29 8.21 -4.49 40.94
C LYS A 29 9.52 -4.70 40.18
N PRO A 30 10.44 -5.56 40.66
CA PRO A 30 11.73 -5.83 40.01
C PRO A 30 11.64 -6.21 38.52
N ASP A 31 10.54 -6.84 38.09
CA ASP A 31 10.30 -7.19 36.67
C ASP A 31 10.10 -5.99 35.76
N PHE A 32 9.49 -4.90 36.25
CA PHE A 32 9.19 -3.73 35.44
C PHE A 32 10.46 -2.95 35.06
N MET A 33 11.40 -2.82 36.01
CA MET A 33 12.68 -2.17 35.76
C MET A 33 13.60 -3.02 34.86
N ASN A 34 13.45 -4.34 34.86
CA ASN A 34 14.19 -5.21 33.94
C ASN A 34 13.64 -5.14 32.51
N LYS A 35 12.32 -4.97 32.30
CA LYS A 35 11.73 -4.74 30.96
C LYS A 35 12.05 -3.36 30.40
N MET A 36 12.15 -2.32 31.23
CA MET A 36 12.49 -0.95 30.80
C MET A 36 14.00 -0.74 30.56
N MET A 37 14.85 -1.65 31.04
CA MET A 37 16.31 -1.67 30.84
C MET A 37 16.76 -2.73 29.82
N ALA A 38 15.86 -3.60 29.39
CA ALA A 38 16.03 -4.34 28.16
C ALA A 38 15.77 -3.33 27.03
N GLY A 39 16.76 -3.12 26.16
CA GLY A 39 16.50 -2.50 24.86
C GLY A 39 15.59 -3.41 24.00
N PRO A 40 15.45 -3.14 22.69
CA PRO A 40 14.82 -4.11 21.79
C PRO A 40 15.43 -5.49 22.05
N SER A 41 14.62 -6.54 22.05
CA SER A 41 15.11 -7.90 22.22
C SER A 41 16.29 -8.14 21.27
N ASP A 42 17.37 -8.75 21.77
CA ASP A 42 18.55 -9.10 20.96
C ASP A 42 18.23 -10.11 19.82
N ASP A 43 16.99 -10.59 19.69
CA ASP A 43 16.52 -11.40 18.56
C ASP A 43 15.74 -10.50 17.60
N VAL A 44 16.37 -10.21 16.46
CA VAL A 44 15.74 -9.63 15.26
C VAL A 44 14.85 -10.70 14.65
N ALA A 45 13.60 -10.38 14.33
CA ALA A 45 12.68 -11.31 13.69
C ALA A 45 13.02 -11.52 12.20
N GLU A 46 12.52 -12.59 11.59
CA GLU A 46 12.64 -12.79 10.14
C GLU A 46 11.79 -11.75 9.41
N TRP A 47 10.54 -11.55 9.87
CA TRP A 47 9.60 -10.59 9.29
C TRP A 47 8.95 -9.71 10.35
N THR A 48 8.71 -8.45 9.99
CA THR A 48 7.71 -7.60 10.63
C THR A 48 6.70 -7.15 9.59
N ILE A 49 5.43 -7.51 9.82
CA ILE A 49 4.28 -7.08 9.04
C ILE A 49 3.67 -5.87 9.75
N MET A 50 3.63 -4.75 9.05
CA MET A 50 3.17 -3.45 9.52
C MET A 50 1.84 -3.13 8.83
N VAL A 51 0.75 -3.06 9.56
CA VAL A 51 -0.58 -2.76 9.00
C VAL A 51 -0.98 -1.35 9.42
N TYR A 52 -1.13 -0.48 8.43
CA TYR A 52 -1.64 0.88 8.59
C TYR A 52 -3.15 0.83 8.33
N LEU A 53 -3.91 0.68 9.42
CA LEU A 53 -5.31 0.26 9.39
C LEU A 53 -6.21 1.49 9.58
N ASP A 54 -6.45 2.20 8.48
CA ASP A 54 -7.24 3.43 8.50
C ASP A 54 -8.75 3.11 8.39
N GLY A 55 -9.38 2.94 9.55
CA GLY A 55 -10.82 2.76 9.68
C GLY A 55 -11.57 4.06 10.01
N ASP A 56 -10.94 5.24 9.87
CA ASP A 56 -11.60 6.53 10.12
C ASP A 56 -12.51 6.94 8.96
N ASN A 57 -13.47 6.06 8.62
CA ASN A 57 -14.50 6.28 7.63
C ASN A 57 -15.58 5.16 7.71
N ASN A 58 -16.33 4.95 6.63
CA ASN A 58 -17.39 3.95 6.59
C ASN A 58 -16.92 2.48 6.56
N LEU A 59 -15.62 2.20 6.48
CA LEU A 59 -15.01 0.87 6.58
C LEU A 59 -14.59 0.51 8.02
N GLN A 60 -14.81 1.40 9.01
CA GLN A 60 -14.55 1.12 10.43
C GLN A 60 -14.95 -0.30 10.91
N PRO A 61 -16.14 -0.83 10.59
CA PRO A 61 -16.52 -2.17 11.05
C PRO A 61 -15.64 -3.27 10.48
N ASP A 62 -15.12 -3.07 9.26
CA ASP A 62 -14.24 -4.01 8.58
C ASP A 62 -12.83 -3.95 9.16
N ALA A 63 -12.29 -2.76 9.44
CA ALA A 63 -11.02 -2.59 10.15
C ALA A 63 -10.99 -3.34 11.51
N LEU A 64 -12.08 -3.26 12.27
CA LEU A 64 -12.21 -3.99 13.54
C LEU A 64 -12.28 -5.52 13.35
N ASN A 65 -12.87 -6.00 12.25
CA ASN A 65 -12.87 -7.43 11.94
C ASN A 65 -11.46 -7.88 11.56
N ASP A 66 -10.75 -7.12 10.74
CA ASP A 66 -9.40 -7.45 10.27
C ASP A 66 -8.38 -7.44 11.41
N LEU A 67 -8.51 -6.51 12.36
CA LEU A 67 -7.78 -6.59 13.62
C LEU A 67 -8.05 -7.91 14.34
N ALA A 68 -9.32 -8.30 14.50
CA ALA A 68 -9.67 -9.56 15.15
C ALA A 68 -9.16 -10.79 14.37
N GLU A 69 -9.11 -10.74 13.03
CA GLU A 69 -8.52 -11.79 12.21
C GLU A 69 -7.02 -11.92 12.44
N MET A 70 -6.30 -10.81 12.51
CA MET A 70 -4.88 -10.81 12.86
C MET A 70 -4.65 -11.41 14.24
N GLU A 71 -5.50 -11.09 15.23
CA GLU A 71 -5.41 -11.59 16.60
C GLU A 71 -5.59 -13.11 16.73
N VAL A 72 -6.27 -13.77 15.79
CA VAL A 72 -6.43 -15.24 15.79
C VAL A 72 -5.07 -15.94 15.73
N VAL A 73 -4.14 -15.43 14.91
CA VAL A 73 -2.82 -16.02 14.70
C VAL A 73 -1.76 -15.23 15.46
N GLY A 74 -1.73 -13.92 15.28
CA GLY A 74 -0.79 -12.97 15.88
C GLY A 74 0.67 -13.20 15.53
N SER A 75 1.54 -12.50 16.26
CA SER A 75 2.99 -12.60 16.20
C SER A 75 3.44 -13.94 16.77
N VAL A 76 3.94 -14.81 15.90
CA VAL A 76 4.33 -16.18 16.24
C VAL A 76 5.65 -16.53 15.55
N GLY A 77 6.52 -17.27 16.23
CA GLY A 77 7.84 -17.62 15.69
C GLY A 77 8.68 -16.35 15.47
N ASP A 78 9.23 -16.22 14.26
CA ASP A 78 10.06 -15.08 13.85
C ASP A 78 9.27 -14.10 12.94
N VAL A 79 7.95 -14.01 13.12
CA VAL A 79 7.07 -13.07 12.41
C VAL A 79 6.36 -12.19 13.43
N ASN A 80 6.61 -10.89 13.36
CA ASN A 80 5.90 -9.86 14.13
C ASN A 80 4.76 -9.27 13.32
N VAL A 81 3.68 -8.88 14.00
CA VAL A 81 2.57 -8.10 13.44
C VAL A 81 2.34 -6.87 14.31
N ILE A 82 2.48 -5.70 13.72
CA ILE A 82 2.26 -4.40 14.36
C ILE A 82 1.23 -3.61 13.59
N VAL A 83 0.24 -3.07 14.29
CA VAL A 83 -0.89 -2.35 13.70
C VAL A 83 -0.95 -0.97 14.30
N MET A 84 -1.08 0.05 13.46
CA MET A 84 -1.59 1.36 13.89
C MET A 84 -2.97 1.51 13.29
N MET A 85 -3.98 1.66 14.13
CA MET A 85 -5.37 1.71 13.72
C MET A 85 -6.01 3.01 14.17
N ASP A 86 -6.76 3.60 13.25
CA ASP A 86 -7.71 4.66 13.53
C ASP A 86 -9.14 4.20 13.25
N THR A 87 -10.12 4.80 13.94
CA THR A 87 -11.53 4.48 13.77
C THR A 87 -12.38 5.74 13.86
N PHE A 88 -13.41 5.84 13.03
CA PHE A 88 -14.28 7.02 12.96
C PHE A 88 -14.96 7.41 14.29
N ASP A 89 -15.52 6.44 14.99
CA ASP A 89 -16.23 6.63 16.26
C ASP A 89 -16.22 5.43 17.23
N ALA A 90 -15.66 4.29 16.83
CA ALA A 90 -15.62 3.09 17.67
C ALA A 90 -14.64 3.23 18.84
N ILE A 91 -13.49 3.87 18.59
CA ILE A 91 -12.42 4.10 19.54
C ILE A 91 -11.98 5.56 19.37
N GLU A 92 -11.79 6.28 20.47
CA GLU A 92 -11.32 7.68 20.42
C GLU A 92 -9.81 7.72 20.15
N GLY A 93 -9.39 8.35 19.05
CA GLY A 93 -7.99 8.53 18.66
C GLY A 93 -7.38 7.33 17.94
N THR A 94 -6.16 7.52 17.46
CA THR A 94 -5.33 6.51 16.83
C THR A 94 -4.55 5.69 17.87
N HIS A 95 -4.48 4.37 17.70
CA HIS A 95 -3.86 3.45 18.66
C HIS A 95 -2.89 2.49 18.01
N TRP A 96 -1.92 2.04 18.81
CA TRP A 96 -0.91 1.07 18.42
C TRP A 96 -1.16 -0.27 19.06
N TYR A 97 -1.02 -1.34 18.28
CA TYR A 97 -1.21 -2.71 18.74
C TYR A 97 -0.03 -3.58 18.31
N PHE A 98 0.51 -4.35 19.24
CA PHE A 98 1.42 -5.45 18.92
C PHE A 98 0.64 -6.75 19.05
N ILE A 99 0.35 -7.40 17.93
CA ILE A 99 -0.65 -8.48 17.92
C ILE A 99 -0.02 -9.75 18.49
N GLU A 100 -0.35 -10.12 19.72
CA GLU A 100 0.02 -11.43 20.27
C GLU A 100 -1.04 -12.49 19.90
N ALA A 101 -0.61 -13.75 19.75
CA ALA A 101 -1.51 -14.85 19.40
C ALA A 101 -2.67 -15.00 20.41
N GLY A 102 -3.91 -14.91 19.93
CA GLY A 102 -5.13 -15.00 20.73
C GLY A 102 -5.38 -13.79 21.63
N SER A 103 -4.82 -12.63 21.26
CA SER A 103 -5.20 -11.34 21.87
C SER A 103 -6.66 -10.97 21.52
N ASP A 104 -7.17 -9.94 22.20
CA ASP A 104 -8.52 -9.41 22.07
C ASP A 104 -8.42 -7.95 22.52
N HIS A 105 -7.82 -7.10 21.68
CA HIS A 105 -7.45 -5.74 22.08
C HIS A 105 -8.68 -4.83 22.13
N VAL A 106 -9.66 -5.04 21.25
CA VAL A 106 -10.80 -4.13 21.10
C VAL A 106 -12.13 -4.86 21.28
N ASN A 107 -12.91 -4.38 22.24
CA ASN A 107 -14.32 -4.73 22.37
C ASN A 107 -15.16 -3.46 22.54
N VAL A 108 -15.79 -3.03 21.45
CA VAL A 108 -16.58 -1.78 21.39
C VAL A 108 -17.80 -1.85 22.33
N GLU A 109 -18.45 -3.01 22.47
CA GLU A 109 -19.62 -3.16 23.32
C GLU A 109 -19.29 -3.02 24.82
N GLU A 110 -18.12 -3.51 25.22
CA GLU A 110 -17.61 -3.44 26.59
C GLU A 110 -16.80 -2.16 26.85
N GLY A 111 -16.53 -1.36 25.82
CA GLY A 111 -15.70 -0.16 25.91
C GLY A 111 -14.24 -0.46 26.22
N ILE A 112 -13.74 -1.60 25.74
CA ILE A 112 -12.36 -2.05 25.93
C ILE A 112 -11.54 -1.67 24.70
N ASN A 113 -10.42 -0.99 24.95
CA ASN A 113 -9.32 -0.83 24.03
C ASN A 113 -8.04 -1.04 24.85
N ALA A 114 -7.34 -2.15 24.61
CA ALA A 114 -6.15 -2.59 25.32
C ALA A 114 -4.87 -2.36 24.51
N CYS A 115 -4.73 -1.20 23.87
CA CYS A 115 -3.57 -0.83 23.06
C CYS A 115 -2.21 -0.79 23.79
N GLU A 116 -1.13 -0.91 23.02
CA GLU A 116 0.26 -0.89 23.45
C GLU A 116 0.94 0.48 23.25
N CYS A 117 0.18 1.59 23.11
CA CYS A 117 0.75 2.92 22.82
C CYS A 117 1.91 3.33 23.76
N GLU A 118 1.81 3.04 25.07
CA GLU A 118 2.86 3.38 26.03
C GLU A 118 4.16 2.61 25.76
N ALA A 119 4.05 1.35 25.33
CA ALA A 119 5.19 0.50 25.04
C ALA A 119 5.81 0.82 23.67
N ILE A 120 4.97 1.10 22.67
CA ILE A 120 5.39 1.31 21.29
C ILE A 120 5.82 2.76 21.04
N ALA A 121 4.99 3.72 21.43
CA ALA A 121 5.14 5.14 21.09
C ALA A 121 5.35 6.08 22.30
N GLY A 122 5.36 5.55 23.53
CA GLY A 122 5.49 6.35 24.76
C GLY A 122 4.21 7.09 25.17
N GLY A 123 3.07 6.66 24.65
CA GLY A 123 1.73 7.18 24.96
C GLY A 123 0.85 7.21 23.71
N CYS A 124 -0.47 7.24 23.87
CA CYS A 124 -1.36 7.33 22.70
C CYS A 124 -1.32 8.75 22.11
N PRO A 125 -1.26 8.88 20.78
CA PRO A 125 -1.13 10.18 20.10
C PRO A 125 -2.39 11.04 20.16
N GLY A 126 -3.55 10.43 20.46
CA GLY A 126 -4.85 11.06 20.19
C GLY A 126 -5.23 10.82 18.72
N GLU A 127 -6.15 11.64 18.18
CA GLU A 127 -6.48 11.59 16.75
C GLU A 127 -5.29 12.02 15.90
N LEU A 128 -4.93 11.19 14.93
CA LEU A 128 -3.98 11.52 13.86
C LEU A 128 -4.73 11.59 12.54
N ASN A 129 -4.18 12.35 11.59
CA ASN A 129 -4.65 12.30 10.21
C ASN A 129 -3.95 11.15 9.52
N MET A 130 -4.68 10.05 9.26
CA MET A 130 -4.14 8.88 8.59
C MET A 130 -3.83 9.13 7.10
N GLY A 131 -4.44 10.17 6.53
CA GLY A 131 -4.13 10.70 5.20
C GLY A 131 -2.89 11.59 5.12
N ASP A 132 -2.20 11.89 6.24
CA ASP A 132 -0.99 12.74 6.25
C ASP A 132 0.28 11.90 6.05
N PRO A 133 1.16 12.20 5.07
CA PRO A 133 2.43 11.49 4.88
C PRO A 133 3.34 11.50 6.12
N ALA A 134 3.27 12.54 6.96
CA ALA A 134 4.04 12.58 8.19
C ALA A 134 3.58 11.53 9.22
N THR A 135 2.28 11.19 9.23
CA THR A 135 1.73 10.10 10.06
C THR A 135 2.27 8.76 9.58
N LEU A 136 2.30 8.51 8.26
CA LEU A 136 2.88 7.30 7.68
C LEU A 136 4.39 7.19 7.95
N THR A 137 5.16 8.26 7.80
CA THR A 137 6.59 8.25 8.18
C THR A 137 6.77 7.92 9.66
N HIS A 138 5.98 8.54 10.54
CA HIS A 138 6.04 8.27 11.97
C HIS A 138 5.67 6.81 12.30
N PHE A 139 4.69 6.26 11.59
CA PHE A 139 4.31 4.86 11.72
C PHE A 139 5.49 3.93 11.42
N LEU A 140 6.11 4.09 10.26
CA LEU A 140 7.21 3.24 9.83
C LEU A 140 8.41 3.30 10.77
N GLU A 141 8.84 4.51 11.14
CA GLU A 141 9.97 4.70 12.07
C GLU A 141 9.70 4.03 13.43
N THR A 142 8.49 4.19 13.96
CA THR A 142 8.12 3.68 15.28
C THR A 142 7.95 2.16 15.25
N ALA A 143 7.32 1.62 14.21
CA ALA A 143 7.11 0.20 14.03
C ALA A 143 8.45 -0.56 13.92
N VAL A 144 9.36 -0.07 13.07
CA VAL A 144 10.70 -0.64 12.88
C VAL A 144 11.55 -0.55 14.14
N ALA A 145 11.45 0.56 14.89
CA ALA A 145 12.17 0.72 16.15
C ALA A 145 11.70 -0.23 17.24
N TYR A 146 10.39 -0.54 17.29
CA TYR A 146 9.79 -1.42 18.28
C TYR A 146 9.96 -2.91 17.93
N ALA A 147 9.73 -3.27 16.66
CA ALA A 147 9.77 -4.64 16.15
C ALA A 147 10.79 -4.77 15.00
N PRO A 148 12.10 -4.76 15.29
CA PRO A 148 13.13 -4.91 14.26
C PRO A 148 13.09 -6.31 13.63
N ALA A 149 13.24 -6.37 12.30
CA ALA A 149 13.25 -7.60 11.51
C ALA A 149 14.25 -7.51 10.35
N ASP A 150 14.58 -8.66 9.77
CA ASP A 150 15.37 -8.75 8.55
C ASP A 150 14.57 -8.30 7.31
N HIS A 151 13.25 -8.53 7.32
CA HIS A 151 12.32 -8.18 6.25
C HIS A 151 11.09 -7.41 6.74
N TYR A 152 10.60 -6.49 5.90
CA TYR A 152 9.46 -5.64 6.22
C TYR A 152 8.36 -5.70 5.14
N MET A 153 7.13 -5.93 5.59
CA MET A 153 5.93 -5.77 4.80
C MET A 153 5.13 -4.59 5.36
N LEU A 154 4.79 -3.62 4.51
CA LEU A 154 3.80 -2.59 4.82
C LEU A 154 2.50 -2.95 4.12
N ASP A 155 1.38 -2.92 4.84
CA ASP A 155 0.04 -3.03 4.28
C ASP A 155 -0.73 -1.73 4.53
N LEU A 156 -1.16 -1.09 3.45
CA LEU A 156 -2.00 0.11 3.45
C LEU A 156 -3.44 -0.31 3.20
N TRP A 157 -4.20 -0.39 4.29
CA TRP A 157 -5.59 -0.83 4.29
C TRP A 157 -6.51 0.39 4.35
N ASP A 158 -7.49 0.46 3.43
CA ASP A 158 -8.70 1.32 3.44
C ASP A 158 -9.37 1.35 2.03
N HIS A 159 -10.18 2.36 1.71
CA HIS A 159 -10.52 2.78 0.36
C HIS A 159 -9.28 3.03 -0.49
N GLY A 160 -9.42 2.71 -1.77
CA GLY A 160 -8.45 3.01 -2.82
C GLY A 160 -9.12 3.60 -4.05
N GLY A 161 -8.39 4.45 -4.76
CA GLY A 161 -8.83 5.05 -6.01
C GLY A 161 -7.86 4.82 -7.16
N GLY A 162 -6.95 3.85 -7.04
CA GLY A 162 -5.77 3.82 -7.89
C GLY A 162 -4.89 5.05 -7.63
N TRP A 163 -4.39 5.68 -8.70
CA TRP A 163 -3.49 6.83 -8.58
C TRP A 163 -4.05 8.04 -7.81
N TRP A 164 -5.37 8.11 -7.58
CA TRP A 164 -5.96 9.20 -6.79
C TRP A 164 -5.59 9.18 -5.32
N GLY A 165 -5.35 8.02 -4.72
CA GLY A 165 -5.04 7.92 -3.30
C GLY A 165 -5.56 6.67 -2.60
N VAL A 166 -5.10 6.50 -1.35
CA VAL A 166 -5.43 5.44 -0.39
C VAL A 166 -5.50 6.03 1.04
N CYS A 167 -6.05 5.30 2.01
CA CYS A 167 -6.15 5.72 3.43
C CYS A 167 -6.87 7.07 3.57
N TYR A 168 -8.17 7.06 3.26
CA TYR A 168 -9.09 8.18 3.33
C TYR A 168 -9.58 8.39 4.77
N ASP A 169 -9.20 9.54 5.31
CA ASP A 169 -9.51 9.94 6.67
C ASP A 169 -10.72 10.92 6.68
N ASP A 170 -11.86 10.44 7.18
CA ASP A 170 -13.11 11.19 7.25
C ASP A 170 -13.19 12.13 8.47
N SER A 171 -12.29 12.07 9.45
CA SER A 171 -12.23 13.12 10.50
C SER A 171 -11.38 14.32 10.06
N SER A 172 -10.47 14.11 9.11
CA SER A 172 -9.51 15.06 8.58
C SER A 172 -9.95 15.73 7.29
N VAL A 173 -9.38 16.91 7.02
CA VAL A 173 -9.67 17.69 5.82
C VAL A 173 -8.36 18.25 5.27
N SER A 174 -8.05 17.85 4.04
CA SER A 174 -6.91 18.34 3.25
C SER A 174 -6.93 19.86 3.08
N GLU A 175 -5.79 20.45 2.70
CA GLU A 175 -5.68 21.90 2.45
C GLU A 175 -6.68 22.43 1.41
N ILE A 176 -7.13 21.57 0.50
CA ILE A 176 -8.07 21.88 -0.59
C ILE A 176 -9.55 21.63 -0.20
N GLY A 177 -9.83 21.24 1.04
CA GLY A 177 -11.18 21.15 1.60
C GLY A 177 -11.92 19.83 1.35
N TYR A 178 -11.23 18.81 0.83
CA TYR A 178 -11.73 17.44 0.73
C TYR A 178 -11.25 16.60 1.92
N LYS A 179 -11.92 15.47 2.16
CA LYS A 179 -11.41 14.43 3.08
C LYS A 179 -9.99 14.07 2.70
N ASP A 180 -9.14 13.98 3.72
CA ASP A 180 -7.73 13.79 3.46
C ASP A 180 -7.44 12.35 3.08
N ARG A 181 -6.34 12.15 2.35
CA ARG A 181 -5.89 10.81 1.93
C ARG A 181 -4.45 10.89 1.49
N LEU A 182 -3.76 9.76 1.55
CA LEU A 182 -2.42 9.64 0.98
C LEU A 182 -2.51 9.57 -0.54
N ILE A 183 -1.99 10.57 -1.25
CA ILE A 183 -1.72 10.45 -2.69
C ILE A 183 -0.41 9.67 -2.93
N MET A 184 -0.19 9.14 -4.13
CA MET A 184 0.87 8.11 -4.29
C MET A 184 2.29 8.65 -4.16
N ASP A 185 2.55 9.89 -4.58
CA ASP A 185 3.83 10.56 -4.34
C ASP A 185 4.04 10.80 -2.83
N GLU A 186 2.99 11.11 -2.07
CA GLU A 186 3.06 11.21 -0.61
C GLU A 186 3.42 9.88 0.05
N VAL A 187 2.86 8.75 -0.41
CA VAL A 187 3.24 7.42 0.07
C VAL A 187 4.73 7.18 -0.18
N ALA A 188 5.19 7.33 -1.43
CA ALA A 188 6.60 7.10 -1.78
C ALA A 188 7.54 7.98 -0.95
N ASN A 189 7.25 9.29 -0.87
CA ASN A 189 8.02 10.23 -0.08
C ASN A 189 8.02 9.90 1.42
N ALA A 190 6.90 9.44 1.97
CA ALA A 190 6.80 9.08 3.39
C ALA A 190 7.66 7.85 3.74
N VAL A 191 7.67 6.84 2.86
CA VAL A 191 8.52 5.65 3.03
C VAL A 191 9.99 6.04 2.87
N GLU A 192 10.36 6.79 1.82
CA GLU A 192 11.74 7.28 1.66
C GLU A 192 12.22 8.09 2.86
N ALA A 193 11.37 8.99 3.39
CA ALA A 193 11.69 9.84 4.52
C ALA A 193 11.93 9.04 5.81
N SER A 194 11.23 7.91 5.99
CA SER A 194 11.44 6.99 7.12
C SER A 194 12.79 6.29 7.08
N GLY A 195 13.41 6.20 5.90
CA GLY A 195 14.66 5.45 5.67
C GLY A 195 14.49 3.93 5.74
N VAL A 196 13.25 3.44 5.78
CA VAL A 196 12.90 2.01 5.73
C VAL A 196 12.85 1.58 4.27
N HIS A 197 13.53 0.47 3.96
CA HIS A 197 13.32 -0.25 2.70
C HIS A 197 12.32 -1.36 2.97
N LEU A 198 11.29 -1.47 2.13
CA LEU A 198 10.27 -2.50 2.24
C LEU A 198 10.63 -3.67 1.33
N ASP A 199 10.43 -4.90 1.82
CA ASP A 199 10.45 -6.06 0.93
C ASP A 199 9.13 -6.15 0.16
N ILE A 200 8.03 -5.77 0.83
CA ILE A 200 6.68 -5.83 0.28
C ILE A 200 5.91 -4.57 0.66
N ILE A 201 5.30 -3.92 -0.33
CA ILE A 201 4.22 -2.96 -0.11
C ILE A 201 2.90 -3.55 -0.61
N GLY A 202 1.96 -3.70 0.31
CA GLY A 202 0.62 -4.21 0.11
C GLY A 202 -0.39 -3.07 0.07
N TYR A 203 -1.37 -3.22 -0.80
CA TYR A 203 -2.54 -2.36 -0.85
C TYR A 203 -3.79 -3.23 -0.72
N ASP A 204 -4.30 -3.37 0.50
CA ASP A 204 -5.65 -3.86 0.75
C ASP A 204 -6.68 -2.75 0.48
N ALA A 205 -6.72 -2.33 -0.79
CA ALA A 205 -7.50 -1.20 -1.26
C ALA A 205 -7.87 -1.32 -2.75
N CYS A 206 -8.94 -0.63 -3.15
CA CYS A 206 -9.50 -0.73 -4.49
C CYS A 206 -8.58 -0.13 -5.59
N PHE A 207 -8.47 -0.84 -6.72
CA PHE A 207 -7.81 -0.37 -7.95
C PHE A 207 -6.32 -0.02 -7.84
N MET A 208 -5.62 -0.52 -6.82
CA MET A 208 -4.21 -0.17 -6.58
C MET A 208 -3.22 -0.93 -7.48
N GLY A 209 -3.70 -1.91 -8.26
CA GLY A 209 -2.92 -2.67 -9.24
C GLY A 209 -2.65 -1.91 -10.53
N MET A 210 -2.07 -0.70 -10.42
CA MET A 210 -1.75 0.17 -11.56
C MET A 210 -0.24 0.29 -11.77
N VAL A 211 0.18 0.48 -13.02
CA VAL A 211 1.60 0.73 -13.34
C VAL A 211 2.08 2.08 -12.79
N GLU A 212 1.21 3.08 -12.67
CA GLU A 212 1.49 4.36 -12.01
C GLU A 212 2.00 4.13 -10.58
N ILE A 213 1.27 3.30 -9.83
CA ILE A 213 1.57 3.01 -8.41
C ILE A 213 2.80 2.12 -8.31
N ALA A 214 2.89 1.10 -9.16
CA ALA A 214 4.04 0.21 -9.19
C ALA A 214 5.33 0.98 -9.53
N TYR A 215 5.26 1.92 -10.48
CA TYR A 215 6.41 2.74 -10.87
C TYR A 215 6.76 3.70 -9.73
N GLU A 216 5.80 4.38 -9.11
CA GLU A 216 6.05 5.26 -7.96
C GLU A 216 6.79 4.55 -6.81
N ASN A 217 6.40 3.31 -6.51
CA ASN A 217 6.98 2.52 -5.42
C ASN A 217 8.31 1.82 -5.76
N ARG A 218 8.80 1.90 -7.00
CA ARG A 218 9.92 1.08 -7.52
C ARG A 218 11.24 1.20 -6.76
N ASN A 219 11.43 2.30 -6.02
CA ASN A 219 12.66 2.57 -5.28
C ASN A 219 12.52 2.36 -3.76
N ILE A 220 11.31 2.08 -3.26
CA ILE A 220 11.02 1.94 -1.83
C ILE A 220 10.62 0.52 -1.41
N ALA A 221 10.26 -0.32 -2.39
CA ALA A 221 9.86 -1.70 -2.16
C ALA A 221 10.42 -2.66 -3.21
N ASP A 222 10.58 -3.95 -2.87
CA ASP A 222 10.98 -4.98 -3.83
C ASP A 222 9.79 -5.60 -4.57
N TYR A 223 8.69 -5.86 -3.86
CA TYR A 223 7.43 -6.36 -4.41
C TYR A 223 6.24 -5.49 -4.03
N MET A 224 5.24 -5.44 -4.91
CA MET A 224 3.94 -4.84 -4.61
C MET A 224 2.82 -5.86 -4.74
N VAL A 225 1.90 -5.90 -3.77
CA VAL A 225 0.68 -6.72 -3.82
C VAL A 225 -0.53 -5.81 -3.90
N ALA A 226 -1.30 -5.90 -4.98
CA ALA A 226 -2.47 -5.04 -5.17
C ALA A 226 -3.51 -5.62 -6.14
N SER A 227 -4.72 -5.06 -6.13
CA SER A 227 -5.83 -5.46 -7.00
C SER A 227 -6.02 -4.50 -8.18
N ILE A 228 -6.15 -5.03 -9.39
CA ILE A 228 -6.63 -4.25 -10.56
C ILE A 228 -8.13 -3.93 -10.44
N THR A 229 -8.85 -4.62 -9.55
CA THR A 229 -10.29 -4.47 -9.31
C THR A 229 -10.57 -3.79 -7.96
N THR A 230 -11.84 -3.63 -7.62
CA THR A 230 -12.23 -3.31 -6.25
C THR A 230 -11.89 -4.44 -5.30
N VAL A 231 -11.55 -4.08 -4.06
CA VAL A 231 -11.44 -5.01 -2.94
C VAL A 231 -12.72 -4.89 -2.09
N PRO A 232 -13.45 -5.99 -1.80
CA PRO A 232 -14.63 -5.93 -0.96
C PRO A 232 -14.27 -5.54 0.49
N GLY A 233 -15.24 -5.04 1.25
CA GLY A 233 -15.00 -4.54 2.62
C GLY A 233 -14.36 -5.57 3.56
N LEU A 234 -14.59 -6.87 3.37
CA LEU A 234 -13.92 -7.92 4.14
C LEU A 234 -12.39 -7.96 3.94
N GLY A 235 -11.83 -7.18 3.00
CA GLY A 235 -10.38 -7.05 2.84
C GLY A 235 -9.68 -8.37 2.51
N TRP A 236 -8.42 -8.42 2.90
CA TRP A 236 -7.56 -9.60 2.94
C TRP A 236 -7.94 -10.55 4.07
N ASP A 237 -7.77 -11.87 3.86
CA ASP A 237 -7.93 -12.86 4.92
C ASP A 237 -6.65 -12.90 5.77
N TYR A 238 -6.57 -12.06 6.79
CA TYR A 238 -5.37 -11.93 7.63
C TYR A 238 -5.08 -13.21 8.42
N THR A 239 -6.12 -13.94 8.82
CA THR A 239 -5.94 -15.26 9.44
C THR A 239 -5.28 -16.23 8.46
N GLY A 240 -5.78 -16.30 7.22
CA GLY A 240 -5.26 -17.13 6.15
C GLY A 240 -3.84 -16.75 5.74
N LEU A 241 -3.57 -15.45 5.60
CA LEU A 241 -2.26 -14.86 5.30
C LEU A 241 -1.21 -15.23 6.36
N LEU A 242 -1.48 -14.96 7.64
CA LEU A 242 -0.51 -15.25 8.69
C LEU A 242 -0.25 -16.76 8.81
N ASN A 243 -1.27 -17.60 8.62
CA ASN A 243 -1.09 -19.05 8.58
C ASN A 243 -0.28 -19.51 7.35
N SER A 244 -0.48 -18.89 6.18
CA SER A 244 0.23 -19.27 4.95
C SER A 244 1.71 -18.90 5.04
N ILE A 245 2.05 -17.71 5.55
CA ILE A 245 3.42 -17.27 5.81
C ILE A 245 4.13 -18.25 6.76
N GLN A 246 3.48 -18.68 7.83
CA GLN A 246 4.06 -19.62 8.79
C GLN A 246 4.26 -21.03 8.23
N ALA A 247 3.52 -21.39 7.19
CA ALA A 247 3.62 -22.67 6.51
C ALA A 247 4.71 -22.69 5.42
N LEU A 248 5.32 -21.54 5.07
CA LEU A 248 6.39 -21.46 4.10
C LEU A 248 7.69 -22.11 4.64
N ASP A 249 8.32 -22.94 3.81
CA ASP A 249 9.64 -23.51 4.10
C ASP A 249 10.73 -22.42 4.13
N GLU A 250 10.64 -21.46 3.20
CA GLU A 250 11.48 -20.25 3.12
C GLU A 250 10.55 -19.03 2.90
N LYS A 251 10.60 -18.03 3.78
CA LYS A 251 9.75 -16.84 3.68
C LYS A 251 10.42 -15.75 2.85
N THR A 252 10.72 -16.05 1.59
CA THR A 252 11.20 -15.01 0.66
C THR A 252 10.10 -13.98 0.40
N ALA A 253 10.46 -12.74 0.05
CA ALA A 253 9.49 -11.69 -0.26
C ALA A 253 8.50 -12.10 -1.37
N GLU A 254 8.98 -12.77 -2.42
CA GLU A 254 8.15 -13.34 -3.48
C GLU A 254 7.16 -14.39 -2.95
N ALA A 255 7.62 -15.31 -2.09
CA ALA A 255 6.77 -16.37 -1.55
C ALA A 255 5.70 -15.82 -0.59
N VAL A 256 6.05 -14.83 0.23
CA VAL A 256 5.11 -14.11 1.11
C VAL A 256 4.09 -13.34 0.26
N SER A 257 4.53 -12.63 -0.78
CA SER A 257 3.64 -11.90 -1.69
C SER A 257 2.65 -12.83 -2.40
N ASN A 258 3.13 -13.96 -2.95
CA ASN A 258 2.28 -14.95 -3.61
C ASN A 258 1.27 -15.57 -2.63
N SER A 259 1.73 -15.87 -1.41
CA SER A 259 0.87 -16.41 -0.34
C SER A 259 -0.21 -15.43 0.09
N THR A 260 0.05 -14.12 -0.02
CA THR A 260 -0.92 -13.05 0.25
C THR A 260 -2.04 -13.06 -0.79
N VAL A 261 -1.68 -13.06 -2.07
CA VAL A 261 -2.66 -13.17 -3.17
C VAL A 261 -3.47 -14.47 -3.08
N ASP A 262 -2.81 -15.59 -2.82
CA ASP A 262 -3.48 -16.89 -2.76
C ASP A 262 -4.43 -17.01 -1.56
N ALA A 263 -4.05 -16.50 -0.39
CA ALA A 263 -4.92 -16.47 0.79
C ALA A 263 -6.16 -15.61 0.52
N TYR A 264 -5.98 -14.39 -0.02
CA TYR A 264 -7.07 -13.51 -0.42
C TYR A 264 -8.02 -14.20 -1.41
N ILE A 265 -7.52 -14.71 -2.53
CA ILE A 265 -8.42 -15.33 -3.52
C ILE A 265 -9.12 -16.57 -2.96
N THR A 266 -8.43 -17.38 -2.16
CA THR A 266 -9.04 -18.57 -1.53
C THR A 266 -10.21 -18.20 -0.60
N SER A 267 -10.10 -17.12 0.17
CA SER A 267 -11.17 -16.71 1.08
C SER A 267 -12.45 -16.35 0.32
N TYR A 268 -12.31 -15.71 -0.84
CA TYR A 268 -13.45 -15.35 -1.70
C TYR A 268 -13.95 -16.51 -2.58
N GLU A 269 -13.14 -17.54 -2.87
CA GLU A 269 -13.62 -18.78 -3.49
C GLU A 269 -14.66 -19.50 -2.62
N ILE A 270 -14.44 -19.52 -1.30
CA ILE A 270 -15.38 -20.10 -0.34
C ILE A 270 -16.73 -19.33 -0.38
N CYS A 271 -16.66 -18.02 -0.61
CA CYS A 271 -17.82 -17.13 -0.71
C CYS A 271 -18.48 -17.09 -2.09
N ALA A 272 -17.84 -17.55 -3.16
CA ALA A 272 -18.28 -17.36 -4.55
C ALA A 272 -19.72 -17.85 -4.84
N GLY A 273 -20.20 -18.86 -4.09
CA GLY A 273 -21.58 -19.39 -4.17
C GLY A 273 -22.62 -18.65 -3.31
N SER A 274 -22.20 -17.89 -2.29
CA SER A 274 -23.04 -16.93 -1.55
C SER A 274 -22.97 -15.51 -2.13
N GLY A 275 -22.21 -15.35 -3.22
CA GLY A 275 -21.76 -14.06 -3.74
C GLY A 275 -20.46 -13.62 -3.07
N ILE A 276 -19.53 -13.07 -3.85
CA ILE A 276 -18.26 -12.46 -3.40
C ILE A 276 -18.61 -11.13 -2.70
N ALA A 277 -19.32 -11.18 -1.57
CA ALA A 277 -19.88 -10.00 -0.89
C ALA A 277 -20.72 -9.06 -1.81
N GLY A 278 -21.36 -9.62 -2.85
CA GLY A 278 -22.13 -8.83 -3.84
C GLY A 278 -21.32 -8.33 -5.03
N TYR A 279 -20.01 -8.59 -5.07
CA TYR A 279 -19.13 -8.29 -6.19
C TYR A 279 -19.18 -9.39 -7.27
N PRO A 280 -19.04 -9.03 -8.55
CA PRO A 280 -19.03 -10.01 -9.64
C PRO A 280 -17.76 -10.86 -9.65
N TYR A 281 -16.64 -10.29 -9.22
CA TYR A 281 -15.31 -10.89 -9.21
C TYR A 281 -14.41 -10.16 -8.21
N VAL A 282 -13.30 -10.79 -7.83
CA VAL A 282 -12.13 -10.15 -7.20
C VAL A 282 -10.86 -10.68 -7.85
N SER A 283 -9.79 -9.89 -7.75
CA SER A 283 -8.45 -10.26 -8.23
C SER A 283 -7.38 -9.67 -7.33
N ALA A 284 -6.19 -10.25 -7.34
CA ALA A 284 -5.00 -9.65 -6.78
C ALA A 284 -3.77 -10.14 -7.57
N SER A 285 -2.73 -9.32 -7.59
CA SER A 285 -1.50 -9.59 -8.32
C SER A 285 -0.27 -9.25 -7.49
N VAL A 286 0.84 -9.90 -7.80
CA VAL A 286 2.17 -9.57 -7.29
C VAL A 286 2.98 -8.96 -8.42
N PHE A 287 3.59 -7.82 -8.13
CA PHE A 287 4.47 -7.11 -9.06
C PHE A 287 5.91 -7.14 -8.55
N ASP A 288 6.86 -7.57 -9.40
CA ASP A 288 8.30 -7.41 -9.16
C ASP A 288 8.70 -5.99 -9.57
N LEU A 289 8.92 -5.14 -8.57
CA LEU A 289 9.16 -3.71 -8.78
C LEU A 289 10.49 -3.43 -9.49
N SER A 290 11.44 -4.38 -9.44
CA SER A 290 12.70 -4.27 -10.17
C SER A 290 12.53 -4.31 -11.70
N LYS A 291 11.37 -4.77 -12.18
CA LYS A 291 11.02 -4.86 -13.61
C LYS A 291 10.19 -3.69 -14.11
N VAL A 292 9.54 -2.97 -13.20
CA VAL A 292 8.56 -1.93 -13.55
C VAL A 292 9.24 -0.75 -14.25
N ASN A 293 10.50 -0.45 -13.92
CA ASN A 293 11.27 0.57 -14.64
C ASN A 293 11.40 0.24 -16.14
N ASP A 294 11.72 -1.01 -16.47
CA ASP A 294 11.89 -1.40 -17.86
C ASP A 294 10.55 -1.44 -18.60
N LEU A 295 9.47 -1.88 -17.94
CA LEU A 295 8.10 -1.78 -18.46
C LEU A 295 7.73 -0.33 -18.81
N ALA A 296 7.98 0.62 -17.91
CA ALA A 296 7.67 2.03 -18.14
C ALA A 296 8.54 2.62 -19.28
N VAL A 297 9.86 2.54 -19.15
CA VAL A 297 10.80 3.27 -20.03
C VAL A 297 10.99 2.60 -21.39
N TYR A 298 10.90 1.28 -21.48
CA TYR A 298 11.13 0.55 -22.73
C TYR A 298 9.88 -0.08 -23.33
N GLY A 299 8.78 -0.15 -22.57
CA GLY A 299 7.47 -0.59 -23.03
C GLY A 299 6.52 0.58 -23.27
N ILE A 300 6.08 1.21 -22.18
CA ILE A 300 5.02 2.22 -22.17
C ILE A 300 5.44 3.49 -22.90
N ASP A 301 6.62 4.05 -22.61
CA ASP A 301 7.09 5.31 -23.21
C ASP A 301 7.22 5.23 -24.75
N PRO A 302 7.91 4.23 -25.34
CA PRO A 302 7.95 4.08 -26.80
C PRO A 302 6.58 3.79 -27.43
N LEU A 303 5.70 3.10 -26.71
CA LEU A 303 4.33 2.87 -27.16
C LEU A 303 3.56 4.21 -27.18
N ALA A 304 3.66 5.01 -26.12
CA ALA A 304 3.04 6.33 -26.03
C ALA A 304 3.50 7.26 -27.15
N GLU A 305 4.81 7.29 -27.43
CA GLU A 305 5.39 8.05 -28.55
C GLU A 305 4.75 7.66 -29.89
N ALA A 306 4.58 6.36 -30.15
CA ALA A 306 3.94 5.90 -31.37
C ALA A 306 2.44 6.23 -31.42
N LEU A 307 1.74 6.16 -30.29
CA LEU A 307 0.31 6.45 -30.21
C LEU A 307 0.01 7.95 -30.36
N LEU A 308 0.94 8.84 -29.97
CA LEU A 308 0.84 10.28 -30.22
C LEU A 308 0.68 10.61 -31.71
N ASP A 309 1.44 9.94 -32.58
CA ASP A 309 1.34 10.10 -34.04
C ASP A 309 -0.02 9.64 -34.60
N PHE A 310 -0.80 8.87 -33.82
CA PHE A 310 -2.10 8.33 -34.22
C PHE A 310 -3.28 9.13 -33.69
N ALA A 311 -3.05 10.07 -32.77
CA ALA A 311 -4.12 10.82 -32.10
C ALA A 311 -5.03 11.59 -33.07
N ASP A 312 -4.46 12.06 -34.19
CA ASP A 312 -5.15 12.81 -35.25
C ASP A 312 -5.67 11.93 -36.42
N ASP A 313 -5.44 10.61 -36.42
CA ASP A 313 -5.96 9.72 -37.46
C ASP A 313 -7.27 9.05 -36.99
N TYR A 314 -8.38 9.41 -37.64
CA TYR A 314 -9.72 8.89 -37.29
C TYR A 314 -9.81 7.36 -37.23
N TYR A 315 -9.14 6.63 -38.14
CA TYR A 315 -9.23 5.17 -38.19
C TYR A 315 -8.37 4.52 -37.10
N LEU A 316 -7.17 5.05 -36.87
CA LEU A 316 -6.28 4.54 -35.83
C LEU A 316 -6.81 4.86 -34.43
N ARG A 317 -7.34 6.07 -34.24
CA ARG A 317 -8.06 6.46 -33.03
C ARG A 317 -9.22 5.49 -32.72
N GLY A 318 -10.05 5.19 -33.71
CA GLY A 318 -11.14 4.22 -33.56
C GLY A 318 -10.65 2.80 -33.27
N ALA A 319 -9.45 2.43 -33.72
CA ALA A 319 -8.83 1.15 -33.37
C ALA A 319 -8.39 1.11 -31.89
N ILE A 320 -7.78 2.19 -31.38
CA ILE A 320 -7.38 2.35 -29.98
C ILE A 320 -8.60 2.33 -29.05
N GLU A 321 -9.63 3.14 -29.34
CA GLU A 321 -10.89 3.15 -28.58
C GLU A 321 -11.57 1.78 -28.58
N SER A 322 -11.53 1.07 -29.72
CA SER A 322 -12.06 -0.30 -29.80
C SER A 322 -11.22 -1.33 -29.04
N SER A 323 -9.95 -1.07 -28.77
CA SER A 323 -9.11 -1.92 -27.92
C SER A 323 -9.46 -1.71 -26.46
N GLU A 324 -9.56 -0.45 -26.01
CA GLU A 324 -10.02 -0.10 -24.66
C GLU A 324 -11.39 -0.73 -24.36
N SER A 325 -12.36 -0.56 -25.26
CA SER A 325 -13.73 -1.02 -25.00
C SER A 325 -13.87 -2.55 -24.92
N ARG A 326 -12.79 -3.30 -25.15
CA ARG A 326 -12.72 -4.76 -25.15
C ARG A 326 -11.81 -5.32 -24.06
N THR A 327 -11.15 -4.46 -23.27
CA THR A 327 -10.51 -4.89 -22.02
C THR A 327 -11.60 -5.23 -20.99
N PRO A 328 -11.27 -5.98 -19.92
CA PRO A 328 -12.17 -6.12 -18.79
C PRO A 328 -12.65 -4.76 -18.29
N GLN A 329 -13.94 -4.63 -18.03
CA GLN A 329 -14.48 -3.38 -17.47
C GLN A 329 -14.15 -3.32 -15.98
N LEU A 330 -13.28 -2.39 -15.62
CA LEU A 330 -12.94 -2.06 -14.25
C LEU A 330 -13.97 -1.06 -13.73
N GLN A 331 -14.96 -1.56 -12.98
CA GLN A 331 -16.14 -0.78 -12.61
C GLN A 331 -16.45 -0.93 -11.12
N PHE A 332 -17.03 0.12 -10.55
CA PHE A 332 -17.60 0.09 -9.21
C PHE A 332 -18.93 0.84 -9.20
N ALA A 333 -19.94 0.28 -8.51
CA ALA A 333 -21.28 0.86 -8.40
C ALA A 333 -21.95 1.26 -9.74
N GLY A 334 -21.58 0.60 -10.85
CA GLY A 334 -22.09 0.90 -12.20
C GLY A 334 -21.37 2.03 -12.92
N GLU A 335 -20.32 2.61 -12.32
CA GLU A 335 -19.41 3.55 -12.94
C GLU A 335 -18.16 2.83 -13.46
N GLN A 336 -17.82 3.07 -14.73
CA GLN A 336 -16.61 2.55 -15.35
C GLN A 336 -15.47 3.53 -15.10
N PHE A 337 -14.43 3.02 -14.45
CA PHE A 337 -13.21 3.76 -14.19
C PHE A 337 -12.37 3.83 -15.47
N PRO A 338 -11.68 4.96 -15.74
CA PRO A 338 -10.82 5.15 -16.89
C PRO A 338 -9.48 4.42 -16.72
N PHE A 339 -9.55 3.12 -16.43
CA PHE A 339 -8.40 2.24 -16.25
C PHE A 339 -8.53 1.08 -17.25
N VAL A 340 -7.43 0.71 -17.88
CA VAL A 340 -7.39 -0.39 -18.85
C VAL A 340 -6.35 -1.41 -18.43
N ASP A 341 -6.68 -2.70 -18.56
CA ASP A 341 -5.73 -3.78 -18.41
C ASP A 341 -4.68 -3.69 -19.53
N ILE A 342 -3.41 -3.49 -19.15
CA ILE A 342 -2.32 -3.21 -20.10
C ILE A 342 -2.16 -4.38 -21.07
N GLY A 343 -2.18 -5.62 -20.57
CA GLY A 343 -1.92 -6.81 -21.37
C GLY A 343 -2.98 -7.01 -22.45
N TRP A 344 -4.26 -6.84 -22.10
CA TRP A 344 -5.34 -6.86 -23.08
C TRP A 344 -5.27 -5.69 -24.04
N PHE A 345 -5.00 -4.49 -23.53
CA PHE A 345 -4.98 -3.29 -24.34
C PHE A 345 -3.92 -3.37 -25.45
N VAL A 346 -2.69 -3.75 -25.12
CA VAL A 346 -1.60 -3.86 -26.10
C VAL A 346 -1.82 -5.02 -27.07
N THR A 347 -2.31 -6.17 -26.60
CA THR A 347 -2.62 -7.32 -27.46
C THR A 347 -3.68 -6.95 -28.51
N LEU A 348 -4.73 -6.26 -28.10
CA LEU A 348 -5.81 -5.84 -29.00
C LEU A 348 -5.36 -4.75 -29.96
N MET A 349 -4.49 -3.83 -29.54
CA MET A 349 -3.91 -2.81 -30.41
C MET A 349 -2.99 -3.43 -31.48
N ALA A 350 -2.13 -4.38 -31.11
CA ALA A 350 -1.30 -5.12 -32.06
C ALA A 350 -2.12 -5.75 -33.20
N ASP A 351 -3.25 -6.37 -32.85
CA ASP A 351 -4.15 -7.01 -33.81
C ASP A 351 -4.82 -6.03 -34.79
N LYS A 352 -5.01 -4.78 -34.37
CA LYS A 352 -5.84 -3.79 -35.08
C LYS A 352 -5.05 -2.73 -35.82
N ILE A 353 -3.82 -2.43 -35.39
CA ILE A 353 -3.02 -1.30 -35.85
C ILE A 353 -1.77 -1.82 -36.57
N PRO A 354 -1.76 -1.83 -37.92
CA PRO A 354 -0.60 -2.32 -38.67
C PRO A 354 0.65 -1.49 -38.38
N GLY A 355 1.75 -2.16 -38.04
CA GLY A 355 3.03 -1.55 -37.71
C GLY A 355 3.26 -1.31 -36.21
N LEU A 356 2.26 -1.53 -35.36
CA LEU A 356 2.37 -1.39 -33.91
C LEU A 356 2.75 -2.70 -33.19
N GLU A 357 2.73 -3.84 -33.90
CA GLU A 357 2.87 -5.18 -33.33
C GLU A 357 4.14 -5.31 -32.48
N ALA A 358 5.27 -4.83 -32.98
CA ALA A 358 6.55 -4.96 -32.26
C ALA A 358 6.59 -4.16 -30.94
N LEU A 359 5.95 -2.99 -30.88
CA LEU A 359 5.89 -2.17 -29.66
C LEU A 359 4.92 -2.79 -28.65
N CYS A 360 3.75 -3.24 -29.11
CA CYS A 360 2.79 -3.93 -28.26
C CYS A 360 3.32 -5.26 -27.71
N ASP A 361 3.95 -6.09 -28.56
CA ASP A 361 4.54 -7.37 -28.14
C ASP A 361 5.68 -7.15 -27.12
N ASN A 362 6.49 -6.11 -27.31
CA ASN A 362 7.55 -5.76 -26.37
C ASN A 362 6.98 -5.27 -25.02
N THR A 363 5.96 -4.40 -25.06
CA THR A 363 5.27 -3.93 -23.85
C THR A 363 4.64 -5.09 -23.09
N PHE A 364 3.99 -6.02 -23.80
CA PHE A 364 3.41 -7.22 -23.20
C PHE A 364 4.49 -8.11 -22.55
N ALA A 365 5.63 -8.31 -23.22
CA ALA A 365 6.71 -9.12 -22.66
C ALA A 365 7.29 -8.51 -21.37
N LEU A 366 7.45 -7.19 -21.32
CA LEU A 366 7.90 -6.49 -20.11
C LEU A 366 6.85 -6.51 -19.00
N LEU A 367 5.56 -6.48 -19.36
CA LEU A 367 4.46 -6.66 -18.41
C LEU A 367 4.48 -8.07 -17.80
N ASP A 368 4.67 -9.10 -18.61
CA ASP A 368 4.76 -10.51 -18.17
C ASP A 368 5.96 -10.73 -17.23
N GLU A 369 7.05 -9.98 -17.41
CA GLU A 369 8.17 -9.98 -16.46
C GLU A 369 7.83 -9.25 -15.15
N ALA A 370 7.04 -8.17 -15.20
CA ALA A 370 6.69 -7.38 -14.03
C ALA A 370 5.56 -7.99 -13.18
N VAL A 371 4.56 -8.64 -13.79
CA VAL A 371 3.45 -9.30 -13.10
C VAL A 371 3.79 -10.78 -12.88
N VAL A 372 4.41 -11.08 -11.74
CA VAL A 372 4.94 -12.43 -11.46
C VAL A 372 3.88 -13.40 -10.94
N HIS A 373 2.76 -12.88 -10.43
CA HIS A 373 1.60 -13.68 -10.02
C HIS A 373 0.31 -12.89 -10.18
N VAL A 374 -0.74 -13.55 -10.65
CA VAL A 374 -2.09 -12.97 -10.74
C VAL A 374 -3.09 -14.08 -10.49
N SER A 375 -4.09 -13.79 -9.66
CA SER A 375 -5.16 -14.72 -9.38
C SER A 375 -6.49 -13.97 -9.23
N SER A 376 -7.58 -14.65 -9.56
CA SER A 376 -8.92 -14.09 -9.49
C SER A 376 -9.96 -15.16 -9.25
N VAL A 377 -11.07 -14.76 -8.64
CA VAL A 377 -12.28 -15.58 -8.55
C VAL A 377 -13.47 -14.76 -9.03
N THR A 378 -14.35 -15.43 -9.77
CA THR A 378 -15.61 -14.86 -10.27
C THR A 378 -16.78 -15.55 -9.58
N SER A 379 -17.79 -14.78 -9.21
CA SER A 379 -19.05 -15.28 -8.65
C SER A 379 -19.88 -16.03 -9.71
N ASP A 380 -20.82 -16.87 -9.28
CA ASP A 380 -21.71 -17.62 -10.20
C ASP A 380 -22.55 -16.75 -11.15
N TYR A 381 -22.75 -15.47 -10.81
CA TYR A 381 -23.51 -14.50 -11.60
C TYR A 381 -22.64 -13.41 -12.24
N GLY A 382 -21.32 -13.44 -11.99
CA GLY A 382 -20.35 -12.52 -12.57
C GLY A 382 -19.94 -12.92 -13.98
N GLY A 383 -19.51 -11.94 -14.78
CA GLY A 383 -18.73 -12.24 -15.98
C GLY A 383 -17.33 -12.69 -15.57
N VAL A 384 -16.78 -13.71 -16.24
CA VAL A 384 -15.41 -14.17 -15.98
C VAL A 384 -14.45 -13.00 -16.13
N LEU A 385 -13.74 -12.67 -15.04
CA LEU A 385 -12.64 -11.72 -15.08
C LEU A 385 -11.44 -12.42 -15.72
N ASP A 386 -10.95 -11.86 -16.81
CA ASP A 386 -9.79 -12.35 -17.55
C ASP A 386 -8.80 -11.21 -17.64
N THR A 387 -7.75 -11.23 -16.82
CA THR A 387 -6.86 -10.08 -16.59
C THR A 387 -5.40 -10.50 -16.59
N TYR A 388 -4.53 -9.58 -17.01
CA TYR A 388 -3.08 -9.67 -16.87
C TYR A 388 -2.56 -8.98 -15.60
N GLY A 389 -3.45 -8.52 -14.71
CA GLY A 389 -3.12 -8.14 -13.34
C GLY A 389 -2.71 -6.69 -13.11
N MET A 390 -2.30 -5.96 -14.15
CA MET A 390 -1.91 -4.54 -14.04
C MET A 390 -2.71 -3.65 -15.00
N SER A 391 -3.23 -2.54 -14.49
CA SER A 391 -3.87 -1.50 -15.29
C SER A 391 -2.98 -0.28 -15.48
N ILE A 392 -3.39 0.58 -16.40
CA ILE A 392 -2.89 1.94 -16.59
C ILE A 392 -4.08 2.89 -16.74
N TYR A 393 -3.93 4.14 -16.32
CA TYR A 393 -4.94 5.17 -16.57
C TYR A 393 -5.05 5.45 -18.07
N PHE A 394 -6.28 5.41 -18.60
CA PHE A 394 -6.56 5.69 -20.00
C PHE A 394 -7.95 6.29 -20.18
N THR A 395 -8.04 7.36 -20.96
CA THR A 395 -9.31 7.99 -21.32
C THR A 395 -9.28 8.54 -22.75
N CYS A 396 -10.38 8.34 -23.47
CA CYS A 396 -10.65 8.96 -24.76
C CYS A 396 -11.48 10.25 -24.66
N SER A 397 -11.91 10.60 -23.45
CA SER A 397 -12.83 11.70 -23.17
C SER A 397 -12.15 12.79 -22.37
N TRP A 398 -12.14 14.02 -22.91
CA TRP A 398 -11.67 15.21 -22.20
C TRP A 398 -12.32 15.36 -20.81
N ASP A 399 -13.62 15.13 -20.70
CA ASP A 399 -14.35 15.25 -19.42
C ASP A 399 -13.92 14.19 -18.37
N LYS A 400 -13.20 13.15 -18.80
CA LYS A 400 -12.63 12.10 -17.96
C LYS A 400 -11.11 12.19 -17.87
N LEU A 401 -10.48 13.12 -18.60
CA LEU A 401 -9.08 13.48 -18.40
C LEU A 401 -9.01 14.40 -17.20
N TYR A 402 -8.57 13.86 -16.08
CA TYR A 402 -8.43 14.65 -14.87
C TYR A 402 -7.21 15.54 -15.03
N GLU A 403 -7.39 16.86 -14.98
CA GLU A 403 -6.28 17.82 -14.96
C GLU A 403 -5.26 17.45 -13.87
N ASN A 404 -5.77 16.93 -12.74
CA ASN A 404 -5.00 16.43 -11.62
C ASN A 404 -4.14 15.19 -11.92
N TYR A 405 -4.37 14.45 -13.00
CA TYR A 405 -3.42 13.41 -13.47
C TYR A 405 -2.21 14.07 -14.15
N LEU A 406 -2.48 14.98 -15.09
CA LEU A 406 -1.45 15.73 -15.82
C LEU A 406 -0.61 16.66 -14.93
N THR A 407 -1.18 17.04 -13.78
CA THR A 407 -0.47 17.84 -12.76
C THR A 407 -0.20 17.02 -11.50
N SER A 408 -0.24 15.69 -11.59
CA SER A 408 0.25 14.85 -10.51
C SER A 408 1.78 14.94 -10.48
N ASN A 409 2.40 14.68 -9.32
CA ASN A 409 3.86 14.54 -9.24
C ASN A 409 4.26 13.06 -9.38
N LEU A 410 3.48 12.26 -10.14
CA LEU A 410 3.80 10.85 -10.33
C LEU A 410 4.98 10.74 -11.29
N ASP A 411 5.95 9.91 -10.93
CA ASP A 411 7.15 9.71 -11.73
C ASP A 411 6.81 9.14 -13.12
N LEU A 412 5.77 8.31 -13.26
CA LEU A 412 5.38 7.76 -14.57
C LEU A 412 4.93 8.88 -15.52
N VAL A 413 4.23 9.88 -14.99
CA VAL A 413 3.75 11.06 -15.74
C VAL A 413 4.94 11.93 -16.15
N ASP A 414 5.94 12.09 -15.29
CA ASP A 414 7.12 12.91 -15.58
C ASP A 414 8.15 12.21 -16.50
N ASP A 415 8.28 10.88 -16.41
CA ASP A 415 9.33 10.10 -17.07
C ASP A 415 8.92 9.50 -18.43
N THR A 416 7.62 9.50 -18.77
CA THR A 416 7.10 8.86 -19.99
C THR A 416 6.20 9.79 -20.78
N LEU A 417 6.03 9.51 -22.08
CA LEU A 417 5.11 10.27 -22.94
C LEU A 417 3.62 9.91 -22.79
N TRP A 418 3.26 9.15 -21.75
CA TRP A 418 1.90 8.62 -21.61
C TRP A 418 0.87 9.71 -21.38
N ASP A 419 1.18 10.70 -20.55
CA ASP A 419 0.26 11.80 -20.25
C ASP A 419 0.09 12.73 -21.47
N GLU A 420 1.16 13.00 -22.25
CA GLU A 420 1.02 13.74 -23.50
C GLU A 420 0.17 12.97 -24.51
N PHE A 421 0.32 11.65 -24.58
CA PHE A 421 -0.56 10.80 -25.38
C PHE A 421 -2.02 10.97 -24.94
N LEU A 422 -2.32 10.82 -23.64
CA LEU A 422 -3.68 10.98 -23.13
C LEU A 422 -4.23 12.38 -23.38
N PHE A 423 -3.41 13.41 -23.23
CA PHE A 423 -3.80 14.79 -23.51
C PHE A 423 -4.16 14.97 -24.98
N ALA A 424 -3.28 14.58 -25.90
CA ALA A 424 -3.52 14.67 -27.34
C ALA A 424 -4.75 13.83 -27.74
N PHE A 425 -4.88 12.63 -27.18
CA PHE A 425 -5.95 11.69 -27.50
C PHE A 425 -7.30 12.05 -26.87
N SER A 426 -7.34 12.80 -25.76
CA SER A 426 -8.60 13.21 -25.15
C SER A 426 -9.20 14.48 -25.79
N MET A 427 -8.39 15.24 -26.53
CA MET A 427 -8.86 16.44 -27.22
C MET A 427 -9.90 16.11 -28.28
N VAL A 428 -10.92 16.97 -28.37
CA VAL A 428 -12.01 16.81 -29.34
C VAL A 428 -11.42 16.87 -30.75
N TYR A 429 -11.52 15.76 -31.48
CA TYR A 429 -11.23 15.72 -32.90
C TYR A 429 -12.18 16.68 -33.64
N VAL A 430 -11.64 17.78 -34.15
CA VAL A 430 -12.39 18.71 -35.01
C VAL A 430 -12.15 18.29 -36.45
N GLU A 431 -13.13 17.59 -37.04
CA GLU A 431 -13.16 17.18 -38.47
C GLU A 431 -12.88 18.33 -39.46
#